data_AF-A0A3M1LNF8-F1
#
_entry.id   AF-A0A3M1LNF8-F1
#
_cell.length_a   1.000
_cell.length_b   1.000
_cell.length_c   1.000
_cell.angle_alpha   90.00
_cell.angle_beta   90.00
_cell.angle_gamma   90.00
#
_symmetry.space_group_name_H-M   'P 1'
#
loop_
_entity.id
_entity.type
_entity.pdbx_description
1 polymer ?
#
loop_
_entity_poly.entity_id
_entity_poly.type
_entity_poly.pdbx_seq_one_letter_code
_entity_poly.pdbx_strand_id
1 'polypeptide(L)'
;MSKMESVWAKRFMIAAIIQGLIALILTSGIILGQMYIKPEFSRVIAFGSAGMWFTVGYIMYIVVGVIGTAVSALFYHYIEDVLRKSYKGIANAFAASHLILMSVGILASTFMMMYGGYEGAKAMLPVEVGGLGLGPEKAHEILAPLIIPIAISIGILLVGILLG
;
A
#
# COMPACT_ATOMS: atom_id res chain seq x y z
N MET A 1 3.43 33.90 23.00
CA MET A 1 2.75 33.44 21.77
C MET A 1 2.33 32.00 21.99
N SER A 2 1.03 31.68 21.96
CA SER A 2 0.56 30.29 22.12
C SER A 2 0.92 29.47 20.88
N LYS A 3 1.49 28.28 21.08
CA LYS A 3 1.77 27.33 20.00
C LYS A 3 0.42 26.82 19.50
N MET A 4 0.01 27.16 18.28
CA MET A 4 -1.08 26.42 17.64
C MET A 4 -0.62 24.96 17.52
N GLU A 5 -1.43 24.02 18.02
CA GLU A 5 -1.14 22.60 17.86
C GLU A 5 -1.55 22.20 16.44
N SER A 6 -0.59 21.73 15.63
CA SER A 6 -0.89 21.19 14.29
C SER A 6 -1.63 19.86 14.40
N VAL A 7 -2.95 19.93 14.23
CA VAL A 7 -3.87 18.79 14.40
C VAL A 7 -3.72 17.80 13.26
N TRP A 8 -3.69 18.27 12.02
CA TRP A 8 -3.65 17.38 10.85
C TRP A 8 -2.26 16.80 10.61
N ALA A 9 -1.19 17.56 10.84
CA ALA A 9 0.15 16.98 10.74
C ALA A 9 0.34 15.85 11.76
N LYS A 10 -0.14 16.03 12.99
CA LYS A 10 -0.11 14.99 14.03
C LYS A 10 -0.87 13.73 13.58
N ARG A 11 -2.05 13.88 12.97
CA ARG A 11 -2.85 12.76 12.47
C ARG A 11 -2.16 12.01 11.33
N PHE A 12 -1.63 12.73 10.34
CA PHE A 12 -0.86 12.11 9.25
C PHE A 12 0.45 11.47 9.76
N MET A 13 1.10 12.07 10.75
CA MET A 13 2.29 11.49 11.38
C MET A 13 1.96 10.16 12.07
N ILE A 14 0.87 10.11 12.84
CA ILE A 14 0.40 8.86 13.46
C ILE A 14 0.08 7.81 12.38
N ALA A 15 -0.62 8.21 11.32
CA ALA A 15 -0.92 7.30 10.21
C ALA A 15 0.36 6.79 9.53
N ALA A 16 1.35 7.64 9.29
CA ALA A 16 2.63 7.24 8.72
C ALA A 16 3.36 6.22 9.61
N ILE A 17 3.31 6.40 10.94
CA ILE A 17 3.87 5.43 11.91
C ILE A 17 3.12 4.09 11.80
N ILE A 18 1.79 4.10 11.72
CA ILE A 18 0.98 2.89 11.56
C ILE A 18 1.30 2.18 10.23
N GLN A 19 1.35 2.92 9.12
CA GLN A 19 1.73 2.36 7.82
C GLN A 19 3.15 1.81 7.84
N GLY A 20 4.09 2.49 8.51
CA GLY A 20 5.45 2.01 8.73
C GLY A 20 5.51 0.71 9.55
N LEU A 21 4.65 0.56 10.56
CA LEU A 21 4.54 -0.68 11.35
C LEU A 21 3.99 -1.83 10.50
N ILE A 22 2.99 -1.57 9.66
CA ILE A 22 2.47 -2.58 8.72
C ILE A 22 3.56 -2.98 7.72
N ALA A 23 4.34 -2.02 7.20
CA ALA A 23 5.47 -2.29 6.32
C ALA A 23 6.55 -3.14 7.01
N LEU A 24 6.82 -2.89 8.29
CA LEU A 24 7.72 -3.71 9.09
C LEU A 24 7.21 -5.15 9.18
N ILE A 25 5.95 -5.34 9.57
CA ILE A 25 5.33 -6.67 9.69
C ILE A 25 5.36 -7.40 8.34
N LEU A 26 5.01 -6.71 7.26
CA LEU A 26 5.00 -7.24 5.90
C LEU A 26 6.40 -7.68 5.47
N THR A 27 7.40 -6.81 5.64
CA THR A 27 8.80 -7.11 5.33
C THR A 27 9.31 -8.29 6.14
N SER A 28 9.05 -8.31 7.45
CA SER A 28 9.40 -9.44 8.31
C SER A 28 8.70 -10.72 7.86
N GLY A 29 7.43 -10.66 7.48
CA GLY A 29 6.69 -11.79 6.93
C GLY A 29 7.30 -12.34 5.63
N ILE A 30 7.76 -11.47 4.74
CA ILE A 30 8.42 -11.85 3.48
C ILE A 30 9.77 -12.53 3.76
N ILE A 31 10.58 -11.98 4.66
CA ILE A 31 11.92 -12.50 4.98
C ILE A 31 11.83 -13.79 5.80
N LEU A 32 11.05 -13.80 6.87
CA LEU A 32 10.88 -15.00 7.70
C LEU A 32 10.12 -16.09 6.94
N GLY A 33 9.17 -15.70 6.09
CA GLY A 33 8.41 -16.61 5.24
C GLY A 33 9.26 -17.39 4.24
N GLN A 34 10.48 -16.94 3.92
CA GLN A 34 11.43 -17.74 3.11
C GLN A 34 11.69 -19.13 3.72
N MET A 35 11.65 -19.23 5.06
CA MET A 35 11.96 -20.45 5.78
C MET A 35 10.77 -21.41 5.91
N TYR A 36 9.54 -20.90 5.79
CA TYR A 36 8.33 -21.64 6.19
C TYR A 36 7.24 -21.73 5.12
N ILE A 37 7.27 -20.86 4.10
CA ILE A 37 6.23 -20.78 3.08
C ILE A 37 6.82 -21.24 1.74
N LYS A 38 6.09 -22.12 1.03
CA LYS A 38 6.42 -22.57 -0.32
C LYS A 38 5.30 -22.19 -1.32
N PRO A 39 5.65 -21.68 -2.52
CA PRO A 39 7.01 -21.33 -2.94
C PRO A 39 7.55 -20.14 -2.14
N GLU A 40 8.86 -20.08 -1.96
CA GLU A 40 9.48 -18.99 -1.21
C GLU A 40 9.23 -17.64 -1.92
N PHE A 41 9.04 -16.54 -1.17
CA PHE A 41 8.76 -15.25 -1.83
C PHE A 41 9.90 -14.82 -2.76
N SER A 42 11.15 -15.20 -2.49
CA SER A 42 12.27 -14.92 -3.40
C SER A 42 12.08 -15.58 -4.76
N ARG A 43 11.54 -16.80 -4.82
CA ARG A 43 11.22 -17.48 -6.08
C ARG A 43 10.06 -16.83 -6.79
N VAL A 44 9.01 -16.46 -6.06
CA VAL A 44 7.87 -15.70 -6.60
C VAL A 44 8.34 -14.41 -7.27
N ILE A 45 9.20 -13.65 -6.58
CA ILE A 45 9.75 -12.39 -7.09
C ILE A 45 10.67 -12.64 -8.30
N ALA A 46 11.58 -13.60 -8.20
CA ALA A 46 12.57 -13.89 -9.24
C ALA A 46 11.96 -14.52 -10.51
N PHE A 47 10.84 -15.23 -10.39
CA PHE A 47 10.15 -15.86 -11.53
C PHE A 47 9.63 -14.83 -12.52
N GLY A 48 9.34 -13.60 -12.07
CA GLY A 48 8.69 -12.59 -12.89
C GLY A 48 7.25 -12.99 -13.22
N SER A 49 6.70 -12.46 -14.32
CA SER A 49 5.28 -12.67 -14.69
C SER A 49 4.33 -12.18 -13.58
N ALA A 50 3.40 -13.02 -13.11
CA ALA A 50 2.47 -12.69 -12.03
C ALA A 50 3.19 -12.21 -10.75
N GLY A 51 4.39 -12.72 -10.46
CA GLY A 51 5.20 -12.29 -9.31
C GLY A 51 5.58 -10.80 -9.35
N MET A 52 5.55 -10.16 -10.53
CA MET A 52 5.76 -8.72 -10.64
C MET A 52 4.65 -7.90 -9.96
N TRP A 53 3.41 -8.39 -9.95
CA TRP A 53 2.32 -7.73 -9.23
C TRP A 53 2.59 -7.71 -7.72
N PHE A 54 3.26 -8.74 -7.19
CA PHE A 54 3.71 -8.75 -5.80
C PHE A 54 4.74 -7.65 -5.54
N THR A 55 5.79 -7.61 -6.35
CA THR A 55 6.86 -6.63 -6.22
C THR A 55 6.35 -5.19 -6.36
N VAL A 56 5.50 -4.93 -7.35
CA VAL A 56 4.91 -3.60 -7.56
C VAL A 56 4.02 -3.23 -6.38
N GLY A 57 3.16 -4.15 -5.90
CA GLY A 57 2.31 -3.91 -4.72
C GLY A 57 3.14 -3.53 -3.49
N TYR A 58 4.19 -4.29 -3.19
CA TYR A 58 5.08 -4.01 -2.07
C TYR A 58 5.79 -2.66 -2.19
N ILE A 59 6.41 -2.37 -3.35
CA ILE A 59 7.10 -1.09 -3.57
C ILE A 59 6.13 0.08 -3.46
N MET A 60 4.96 -0.01 -4.08
CA MET A 60 3.93 1.04 -4.02
C MET A 60 3.44 1.27 -2.60
N TYR A 61 3.34 0.21 -1.78
CA TYR A 61 2.97 0.35 -0.38
C TYR A 61 4.03 1.13 0.41
N ILE A 62 5.32 0.85 0.22
CA ILE A 62 6.40 1.61 0.86
C ILE A 62 6.40 3.06 0.38
N VAL A 63 6.36 3.28 -0.93
CA VAL A 63 6.51 4.61 -1.53
C VAL A 63 5.29 5.49 -1.27
N VAL A 64 4.09 5.00 -1.54
CA VAL A 64 2.87 5.80 -1.40
C VAL A 64 2.27 5.67 0.00
N GLY A 65 2.20 4.45 0.53
CA GLY A 65 1.57 4.19 1.82
C GLY A 65 2.38 4.72 3.00
N VAL A 66 3.68 4.47 3.04
CA VAL A 66 4.54 4.94 4.14
C VAL A 66 5.10 6.32 3.85
N ILE A 67 5.90 6.46 2.78
CA ILE A 67 6.61 7.71 2.47
C ILE A 67 5.62 8.80 2.08
N GLY A 68 4.65 8.50 1.21
CA GLY A 68 3.61 9.47 0.81
C GLY A 68 2.84 10.02 2.01
N THR A 69 2.41 9.16 2.94
CA THR A 69 1.71 9.60 4.17
C THR A 69 2.59 10.48 5.06
N ALA A 70 3.88 10.15 5.20
CA ALA A 70 4.83 10.97 5.95
C ALA A 70 5.05 12.35 5.29
N VAL A 71 5.15 12.39 3.97
CA VAL A 71 5.26 13.64 3.20
C VAL A 71 3.99 14.49 3.34
N SER A 72 2.80 13.87 3.31
CA SER A 72 1.54 14.57 3.61
C SER A 72 1.57 15.22 5.00
N ALA A 73 2.12 14.54 6.01
CA ALA A 73 2.29 15.14 7.34
C ALA A 73 3.15 16.42 7.31
N LEU A 74 4.20 16.45 6.49
CA LEU A 74 5.04 17.64 6.31
C LEU A 74 4.29 18.80 5.66
N PHE A 75 3.43 18.53 4.67
CA PHE A 75 2.58 19.56 4.07
C PHE A 75 1.60 20.15 5.08
N TYR A 76 0.91 19.31 5.87
CA TYR A 76 0.02 19.80 6.92
C TYR A 76 0.78 20.58 8.01
N HIS A 77 1.99 20.15 8.38
CA HIS A 77 2.84 20.89 9.31
C HIS A 77 3.22 22.26 8.74
N TYR A 78 3.63 22.32 7.48
CA TYR A 78 3.95 23.59 6.83
C TYR A 78 2.75 24.55 6.84
N ILE A 79 1.56 24.05 6.52
CA ILE A 79 0.35 24.90 6.46
C ILE A 79 -0.09 25.36 7.87
N GLU A 80 -0.14 24.45 8.84
CA GLU A 80 -0.65 24.74 10.19
C GLU A 80 0.37 25.47 11.07
N ASP A 81 1.63 25.05 11.06
CA ASP A 81 2.66 25.57 11.97
C ASP A 81 3.51 26.68 11.34
N VAL A 82 3.83 26.59 10.05
CA VAL A 82 4.67 27.61 9.37
C VAL A 82 3.80 28.75 8.84
N LEU A 83 2.77 28.44 8.05
CA LEU A 83 1.88 29.46 7.47
C LEU A 83 0.78 29.92 8.44
N ARG A 84 0.64 29.28 9.60
CA ARG A 84 -0.36 29.61 10.63
C ARG A 84 -1.80 29.60 10.10
N LYS A 85 -2.10 28.72 9.14
CA LYS A 85 -3.46 28.53 8.60
C LYS A 85 -4.10 27.30 9.23
N SER A 86 -5.20 27.50 9.93
CA SER A 86 -5.98 26.41 10.51
C SER A 86 -6.95 25.80 9.48
N TYR A 87 -7.03 24.48 9.41
CA TYR A 87 -8.08 23.79 8.67
C TYR A 87 -9.42 23.91 9.42
N LYS A 88 -10.40 24.56 8.80
CA LYS A 88 -11.77 24.73 9.33
C LYS A 88 -12.81 24.49 8.24
N GLY A 89 -14.03 24.17 8.63
CA GLY A 89 -15.14 23.94 7.69
C GLY A 89 -14.80 22.87 6.65
N ILE A 90 -15.03 23.18 5.37
CA ILE A 90 -14.80 22.24 4.26
C ILE A 90 -13.34 21.77 4.13
N ALA A 91 -12.37 22.64 4.46
CA ALA A 91 -10.96 22.26 4.41
C ALA A 91 -10.63 21.16 5.42
N ASN A 92 -11.26 21.19 6.60
CA ASN A 92 -11.10 20.13 7.60
C ASN A 92 -11.72 18.80 7.12
N ALA A 93 -12.84 18.85 6.40
CA ALA A 93 -13.43 17.66 5.78
C ALA A 93 -12.52 17.09 4.69
N PHE A 94 -11.92 17.94 3.86
CA PHE A 94 -10.97 17.54 2.82
C PHE A 94 -9.71 16.89 3.40
N ALA A 95 -9.13 17.45 4.46
CA ALA A 95 -7.99 16.84 5.15
C ALA A 95 -8.33 15.46 5.76
N ALA A 96 -9.54 15.31 6.31
CA ALA A 96 -10.04 14.03 6.79
C ALA A 96 -10.19 13.00 5.67
N SER A 97 -10.84 13.39 4.58
CA SER A 97 -11.05 12.55 3.41
C SER A 97 -9.74 12.15 2.75
N HIS A 98 -8.78 13.06 2.65
CA HIS A 98 -7.44 12.76 2.17
C HIS A 98 -6.81 11.63 2.97
N LEU A 99 -6.76 11.78 4.31
CA LEU A 99 -6.16 10.78 5.18
C LEU A 99 -6.83 9.41 5.05
N ILE A 100 -8.16 9.38 5.08
CA ILE A 100 -8.95 8.14 5.07
C ILE A 100 -8.85 7.45 3.72
N LEU A 101 -9.16 8.17 2.63
CA LEU A 101 -9.22 7.59 1.29
C LEU A 101 -7.83 7.18 0.80
N MET A 102 -6.79 7.97 1.10
CA MET A 102 -5.40 7.59 0.81
C MET A 102 -5.04 6.29 1.53
N SER A 103 -5.32 6.20 2.84
CA SER A 103 -4.98 5.02 3.64
C SER A 103 -5.73 3.76 3.19
N VAL A 104 -7.04 3.86 2.95
CA VAL A 104 -7.87 2.73 2.50
C VAL A 104 -7.47 2.31 1.09
N GLY A 105 -7.35 3.26 0.18
CA GLY A 105 -7.04 2.99 -1.22
C GLY A 105 -5.67 2.35 -1.40
N ILE A 106 -4.64 2.83 -0.70
CA ILE A 106 -3.30 2.25 -0.81
C ILE A 106 -3.20 0.86 -0.18
N LEU A 107 -3.80 0.64 1.00
CA LEU A 107 -3.81 -0.67 1.64
C LEU A 107 -4.54 -1.69 0.76
N ALA A 108 -5.77 -1.38 0.34
CA ALA A 108 -6.58 -2.29 -0.45
C ALA A 108 -5.91 -2.64 -1.79
N SER A 109 -5.48 -1.64 -2.56
CA SER A 109 -4.84 -1.89 -3.86
C SER A 109 -3.57 -2.73 -3.73
N THR A 110 -2.64 -2.32 -2.86
CA THR A 110 -1.33 -2.97 -2.76
C THR A 110 -1.40 -4.37 -2.17
N PHE A 111 -2.27 -4.61 -1.18
CA PHE A 111 -2.43 -5.94 -0.61
C PHE A 111 -3.09 -6.92 -1.59
N MET A 112 -4.07 -6.47 -2.37
CA MET A 112 -4.64 -7.30 -3.45
C MET A 112 -3.61 -7.60 -4.54
N MET A 113 -2.77 -6.63 -4.91
CA MET A 113 -1.67 -6.84 -5.86
C MET A 113 -0.65 -7.86 -5.32
N MET A 114 -0.28 -7.75 -4.04
CA MET A 114 0.61 -8.70 -3.38
C MET A 114 0.00 -10.10 -3.35
N TYR A 115 -1.22 -10.23 -2.85
CA TYR A 115 -1.91 -11.51 -2.81
C TYR A 115 -2.03 -12.15 -4.20
N GLY A 116 -2.55 -11.41 -5.18
CA GLY A 116 -2.74 -11.91 -6.54
C GLY A 116 -1.43 -12.27 -7.22
N GLY A 117 -0.39 -11.45 -7.02
CA GLY A 117 0.93 -11.73 -7.58
C GLY A 117 1.59 -12.97 -7.00
N TYR A 118 1.42 -13.20 -5.69
CA TYR A 118 1.92 -14.40 -5.03
C TYR A 118 1.19 -15.67 -5.51
N GLU A 119 -0.14 -15.67 -5.46
CA GLU A 119 -0.93 -16.85 -5.87
C GLU A 119 -0.81 -17.13 -7.38
N GLY A 120 -0.76 -16.09 -8.21
CA GLY A 120 -0.52 -16.24 -9.65
C GLY A 120 0.86 -16.83 -9.95
N ALA A 121 1.92 -16.36 -9.29
CA ALA A 121 3.25 -16.93 -9.45
C ALA A 121 3.33 -18.38 -8.93
N LYS A 122 2.71 -18.65 -7.76
CA LYS A 122 2.62 -19.99 -7.20
C LYS A 122 1.92 -20.97 -8.13
N ALA A 123 0.86 -20.55 -8.82
CA ALA A 123 0.20 -21.40 -9.80
C ALA A 123 1.17 -21.83 -10.92
N MET A 124 2.06 -20.94 -11.37
CA MET A 124 2.96 -21.18 -12.49
C MET A 124 4.28 -21.86 -12.11
N LEU A 125 4.75 -21.66 -10.88
CA LEU A 125 6.03 -22.21 -10.43
C LEU A 125 6.01 -23.75 -10.43
N PRO A 126 7.15 -24.42 -10.69
CA PRO A 126 7.22 -25.88 -10.66
C PRO A 126 6.84 -26.48 -9.31
N VAL A 127 6.32 -27.71 -9.32
CA VAL A 127 5.87 -28.42 -8.11
C VAL A 127 7.05 -28.73 -7.19
N GLU A 128 8.25 -28.94 -7.75
CA GLU A 128 9.49 -29.24 -7.02
C GLU A 128 9.92 -28.09 -6.10
N VAL A 129 9.45 -26.87 -6.39
CA VAL A 129 9.69 -25.68 -5.56
C VAL A 129 8.44 -25.20 -4.83
N GLY A 130 7.40 -26.04 -4.78
CA GLY A 130 6.15 -25.79 -4.06
C GLY A 130 5.11 -24.96 -4.82
N GLY A 131 5.30 -24.75 -6.12
CA GLY A 131 4.24 -24.23 -6.99
C GLY A 131 3.27 -25.33 -7.46
N LEU A 132 2.42 -25.01 -8.44
CA LEU A 132 1.42 -25.95 -8.98
C LEU A 132 1.76 -26.46 -10.39
N GLY A 133 2.80 -25.93 -11.03
CA GLY A 133 3.24 -26.32 -12.38
C GLY A 133 2.21 -26.04 -13.48
N LEU A 134 1.31 -25.08 -13.28
CA LEU A 134 0.25 -24.73 -14.22
C LEU A 134 0.69 -23.67 -15.23
N GLY A 135 -0.07 -23.52 -16.30
CA GLY A 135 0.21 -22.53 -17.34
C GLY A 135 -0.14 -21.08 -16.93
N PRO A 136 0.33 -20.08 -17.71
CA PRO A 136 0.00 -18.66 -17.53
C PRO A 136 -1.51 -18.36 -17.52
N GLU A 137 -2.32 -19.20 -18.17
CA GLU A 137 -3.77 -19.08 -18.21
C GLU A 137 -4.34 -19.12 -16.79
N LYS A 138 -3.80 -20.01 -15.94
CA LYS A 138 -4.26 -20.10 -14.56
C LYS A 138 -3.90 -18.88 -13.73
N ALA A 139 -2.70 -18.32 -13.94
CA ALA A 139 -2.33 -17.06 -13.30
C ALA A 139 -3.26 -15.92 -13.72
N HIS A 140 -3.67 -15.89 -15.00
CA HIS A 140 -4.63 -14.91 -15.48
C HIS A 140 -6.01 -15.08 -14.82
N GLU A 141 -6.51 -16.31 -14.69
CA GLU A 141 -7.77 -16.60 -13.96
C GLU A 141 -7.74 -16.13 -12.51
N ILE A 142 -6.58 -16.24 -11.84
CA ILE A 142 -6.40 -15.77 -10.45
C ILE A 142 -6.39 -14.24 -10.38
N LEU A 143 -5.69 -13.59 -11.31
CA LEU A 143 -5.53 -12.13 -11.32
C LEU A 143 -6.79 -11.40 -11.82
N ALA A 144 -7.49 -11.96 -12.80
CA ALA A 144 -8.65 -11.36 -13.45
C ALA A 144 -9.70 -10.78 -12.47
N PRO A 145 -10.18 -11.52 -11.45
CA PRO A 145 -11.17 -10.98 -10.51
C PRO A 145 -10.62 -9.87 -9.61
N LEU A 146 -9.31 -9.72 -9.48
CA LEU A 146 -8.66 -8.70 -8.65
C LEU A 146 -8.47 -7.37 -9.39
N ILE A 147 -8.47 -7.36 -10.72
CA ILE A 147 -8.19 -6.17 -11.53
C ILE A 147 -9.18 -5.03 -11.21
N ILE A 148 -10.48 -5.31 -11.23
CA ILE A 148 -11.51 -4.29 -10.98
C ILE A 148 -11.43 -3.77 -9.53
N PRO A 149 -11.38 -4.61 -8.48
CA PRO A 149 -11.17 -4.16 -7.10
C PRO A 149 -9.91 -3.32 -6.90
N ILE A 150 -8.78 -3.71 -7.51
CA ILE A 150 -7.53 -2.94 -7.47
C ILE A 150 -7.75 -1.57 -8.11
N ALA A 151 -8.35 -1.52 -9.30
CA ALA A 151 -8.61 -0.26 -10.01
C ALA A 151 -9.52 0.68 -9.21
N ILE A 152 -10.59 0.16 -8.59
CA ILE A 152 -11.47 0.94 -7.71
C ILE A 152 -10.69 1.48 -6.50
N SER A 153 -9.85 0.64 -5.89
CA SER A 153 -9.03 1.04 -4.73
C SER A 153 -8.01 2.12 -5.09
N ILE A 154 -7.40 2.02 -6.27
CA ILE A 154 -6.55 3.08 -6.82
C ILE A 154 -7.37 4.35 -7.07
N GLY A 155 -8.59 4.25 -7.60
CA GLY A 155 -9.49 5.39 -7.77
C GLY A 155 -9.78 6.10 -6.44
N ILE A 156 -10.06 5.34 -5.38
CA ILE A 156 -10.24 5.86 -4.02
C ILE A 156 -8.98 6.57 -3.52
N LEU A 157 -7.80 5.96 -3.70
CA LEU A 157 -6.51 6.56 -3.37
C LEU A 157 -6.31 7.91 -4.09
N LEU A 158 -6.56 7.95 -5.40
CA LEU A 158 -6.39 9.16 -6.22
C LEU A 158 -7.34 10.27 -5.78
N VAL A 159 -8.60 9.96 -5.50
CA VAL A 159 -9.56 10.94 -4.95
C VAL A 159 -9.06 11.46 -3.59
N GLY A 160 -8.54 10.58 -2.73
CA GLY A 160 -7.93 10.98 -1.47
C GLY A 160 -6.81 12.00 -1.65
N ILE A 161 -5.86 11.70 -2.54
CA ILE A 161 -4.73 12.59 -2.84
C ILE A 161 -5.21 13.93 -3.40
N LEU A 162 -6.20 13.94 -4.29
CA LEU A 162 -6.74 15.17 -4.88
C LEU A 162 -7.46 16.08 -3.87
N LEU A 163 -8.00 15.50 -2.79
CA LEU A 163 -8.64 16.27 -1.72
C LEU A 163 -7.63 16.83 -0.70
N GLY A 164 -6.38 16.37 -0.75
CA GLY A 164 -5.31 16.75 0.19
C GLY A 164 -4.74 18.14 -0.02
#